data_AF-A0A820M198-F1
#
_entry.id   AF-A0A820M198-F1
#
_cell.length_a   1.000
_cell.length_b   1.000
_cell.length_c   1.000
_cell.angle_alpha   90.00
_cell.angle_beta   90.00
_cell.angle_gamma   90.00
#
_symmetry.space_group_name_H-M   'P 1'
#
loop_
_entity.id
_entity.type
_entity.pdbx_description
1 polymer ?
#
loop_
_entity_poly.entity_id
_entity_poly.type
_entity_poly.pdbx_seq_one_letter_code
_entity_poly.pdbx_strand_id
1 'polypeptide(L)'
;IQGHTLLNTIVVPGIRQQVQMYLNHTDKNTITHNRTLHIIWASGNDFVFNHTVTPIQIIHSLMNSIKDLLAVGAKHFLIFNQIPVQTLPYINRFHQPIFFTLLTLLTNNILFENLNTIQKSYPTSSIQIFDIYSLLTKIIANQSPIKFSNTIDRCWKQFNTTTVIELCQDPTKYVFIDNFHITTNVHELIAEAIQPFLSFKGAPPLRNDLL
;
A
#
# COMPACT_ATOMS: atom_id res chain seq x y z
N ILE A 1 1.69 13.26 -8.61
CA ILE A 1 1.76 12.27 -9.71
C ILE A 1 0.34 12.02 -10.19
N GLN A 2 0.11 11.97 -11.50
CA GLN A 2 -1.21 11.67 -12.05
C GLN A 2 -1.44 10.15 -11.99
N GLY A 3 -2.60 9.75 -11.45
CA GLY A 3 -3.00 8.34 -11.46
C GLY A 3 -3.52 7.93 -12.84
N HIS A 4 -3.24 6.69 -13.21
CA HIS A 4 -3.81 6.06 -14.39
C HIS A 4 -4.26 4.63 -14.09
N THR A 5 -5.29 4.17 -14.82
CA THR A 5 -5.58 2.74 -14.93
C THR A 5 -4.47 2.05 -15.73
N LEU A 6 -4.57 0.72 -15.85
CA LEU A 6 -3.69 -0.14 -16.65
C LEU A 6 -3.21 0.53 -17.95
N LEU A 7 -1.90 0.48 -18.19
CA LEU A 7 -1.20 0.98 -19.39
C LEU A 7 -1.24 2.51 -19.60
N ASN A 8 -1.46 3.30 -18.54
CA ASN A 8 -1.49 4.77 -18.60
C ASN A 8 -2.58 5.37 -19.51
N THR A 9 -3.62 4.60 -19.82
CA THR A 9 -4.62 4.97 -20.84
C THR A 9 -5.80 5.78 -20.31
N ILE A 10 -6.27 5.50 -19.09
CA ILE A 10 -7.39 6.21 -18.47
C ILE A 10 -6.89 6.94 -17.24
N VAL A 11 -7.12 8.24 -17.19
CA VAL A 11 -6.75 9.11 -16.08
C VAL A 11 -7.69 8.83 -14.90
N VAL A 12 -7.11 8.55 -13.73
CA VAL A 12 -7.85 8.37 -12.47
C VAL A 12 -7.21 9.19 -11.34
N PRO A 13 -7.95 9.54 -10.28
CA PRO A 13 -7.38 10.30 -9.18
C PRO A 13 -6.19 9.58 -8.54
N GLY A 14 -5.00 10.21 -8.57
CA GLY A 14 -3.86 9.80 -7.75
C GLY A 14 -4.05 10.23 -6.28
N ILE A 15 -3.11 9.87 -5.41
CA ILE A 15 -3.25 10.13 -3.96
C ILE A 15 -3.45 11.63 -3.62
N ARG A 16 -2.74 12.52 -4.32
CA ARG A 16 -2.90 13.98 -4.15
C ARG A 16 -4.32 14.42 -4.48
N GLN A 17 -4.86 13.94 -5.60
CA GLN A 17 -6.22 14.25 -6.05
C GLN A 17 -7.26 13.65 -5.10
N GLN A 18 -7.06 12.41 -4.62
CA GLN A 18 -7.98 11.78 -3.67
C GLN A 18 -8.02 12.53 -2.33
N VAL A 19 -6.86 12.98 -1.81
CA VAL A 19 -6.83 13.83 -0.60
C VAL A 19 -7.51 15.17 -0.85
N GLN A 20 -7.28 15.81 -2.00
CA GLN A 20 -7.97 17.06 -2.33
C GLN A 20 -9.48 16.87 -2.42
N MET A 21 -9.94 15.79 -3.08
CA MET A 21 -11.36 15.45 -3.17
C MET A 21 -11.95 15.22 -1.78
N TYR A 22 -11.26 14.46 -0.93
CA TYR A 22 -11.66 14.23 0.46
C TYR A 22 -11.80 15.54 1.23
N LEU A 23 -10.79 16.42 1.19
CA LEU A 23 -10.81 17.71 1.88
C LEU A 23 -11.91 18.65 1.36
N ASN A 24 -12.22 18.60 0.07
CA ASN A 24 -13.28 19.42 -0.54
C ASN A 24 -14.69 18.94 -0.18
N HIS A 25 -14.89 17.64 0.04
CA HIS A 25 -16.20 17.04 0.30
C HIS A 25 -16.46 16.72 1.77
N THR A 26 -15.45 16.85 2.63
CA THR A 26 -15.61 16.66 4.07
C THR A 26 -16.08 17.96 4.71
N ASP A 27 -17.25 17.93 5.34
CA ASP A 27 -17.69 19.06 6.18
C ASP A 27 -16.78 19.14 7.41
N LYS A 28 -16.05 20.25 7.50
CA LYS A 28 -15.11 20.57 8.59
C LYS A 28 -15.77 20.56 9.97
N ASN A 29 -17.10 20.72 10.04
CA ASN A 29 -17.86 20.68 11.29
C ASN A 29 -18.25 19.26 11.70
N THR A 30 -18.22 18.30 10.79
CA THR A 30 -18.65 16.91 11.06
C THR A 30 -17.49 15.97 11.32
N ILE A 31 -16.31 16.25 10.75
CA ILE A 31 -15.15 15.40 10.96
C ILE A 31 -14.53 15.64 12.33
N THR A 32 -14.47 14.57 13.13
CA THR A 32 -13.73 14.59 14.39
C THR A 32 -12.33 14.03 14.15
N HIS A 33 -11.38 14.89 13.82
CA HIS A 33 -9.99 14.48 13.52
C HIS A 33 -9.32 13.70 14.67
N ASN A 34 -9.72 13.96 15.93
CA ASN A 34 -9.24 13.22 17.12
C ASN A 34 -9.73 11.75 17.18
N ARG A 35 -10.71 11.37 16.36
CA ARG A 35 -11.30 10.02 16.33
C ARG A 35 -11.18 9.35 14.96
N THR A 36 -10.62 10.05 13.98
CA THR A 36 -10.54 9.58 12.60
C THR A 36 -9.15 9.06 12.32
N LEU A 37 -9.05 7.78 11.95
CA LEU A 37 -7.82 7.17 11.43
C LEU A 37 -7.77 7.31 9.91
N HIS A 38 -6.70 7.91 9.40
CA HIS A 38 -6.44 8.01 7.97
C HIS A 38 -5.50 6.88 7.56
N ILE A 39 -6.06 5.86 6.93
CA ILE A 39 -5.27 4.75 6.38
C ILE A 39 -4.87 5.10 4.95
N ILE A 40 -3.57 5.12 4.68
CA ILE A 40 -3.06 5.44 3.34
C ILE A 40 -2.22 4.26 2.84
N TRP A 41 -2.71 3.63 1.78
CA TRP A 41 -2.01 2.60 1.03
C TRP A 41 -2.07 2.97 -0.45
N ALA A 42 -0.95 3.46 -0.97
CA ALA A 42 -0.89 4.07 -2.30
C ALA A 42 0.45 3.78 -2.98
N SER A 43 0.57 4.25 -4.22
CA SER A 43 1.79 4.25 -5.05
C SER A 43 2.17 2.94 -5.73
N GLY A 44 1.47 1.82 -5.50
CA GLY A 44 1.73 0.56 -6.19
C GLY A 44 1.70 0.70 -7.72
N ASN A 45 0.74 1.48 -8.26
CA ASN A 45 0.63 1.75 -9.68
C ASN A 45 1.84 2.49 -10.27
N ASP A 46 2.51 3.35 -9.49
CA ASP A 46 3.65 4.13 -9.96
C ASP A 46 4.83 3.17 -10.29
N PHE A 47 5.04 2.14 -9.46
CA PHE A 47 6.05 1.10 -9.69
C PHE A 47 5.74 0.22 -10.90
N VAL A 48 4.46 -0.13 -11.07
CA VAL A 48 4.03 -1.15 -12.05
C VAL A 48 3.82 -0.55 -13.44
N PHE A 49 3.34 0.70 -13.54
CA PHE A 49 2.91 1.29 -14.81
C PHE A 49 3.67 2.56 -15.22
N ASN A 50 4.46 3.17 -14.33
CA ASN A 50 5.21 4.38 -14.64
C ASN A 50 6.70 4.25 -14.31
N HIS A 51 7.43 3.55 -15.20
CA HIS A 51 8.88 3.34 -15.06
C HIS A 51 9.73 4.62 -15.17
N THR A 52 9.15 5.78 -15.45
CA THR A 52 9.86 7.06 -15.49
C THR A 52 9.84 7.81 -14.16
N VAL A 53 8.94 7.42 -13.25
CA VAL A 53 8.81 8.04 -11.93
C VAL A 53 9.84 7.44 -10.97
N THR A 54 10.50 8.32 -10.21
CA THR A 54 11.50 7.92 -9.21
C THR A 54 10.86 7.69 -7.83
N PRO A 55 11.45 6.84 -6.97
CA PRO A 55 11.05 6.70 -5.57
C PRO A 55 10.88 8.04 -4.83
N ILE A 56 11.77 8.99 -5.08
CA ILE A 56 11.72 10.32 -4.45
C ILE A 56 10.45 11.07 -4.85
N GLN A 57 10.09 11.06 -6.14
CA GLN A 57 8.86 11.73 -6.61
C GLN A 57 7.60 11.07 -6.02
N ILE A 58 7.59 9.74 -5.92
CA ILE A 58 6.50 8.98 -5.30
C ILE A 58 6.32 9.39 -3.85
N ILE A 59 7.39 9.32 -3.07
CA ILE A 59 7.35 9.64 -1.64
C ILE A 59 7.03 11.11 -1.42
N HIS A 60 7.56 12.03 -2.23
CA HIS A 60 7.20 13.44 -2.14
C HIS A 60 5.69 13.66 -2.36
N SER A 61 5.10 13.00 -3.36
CA SER A 61 3.64 13.05 -3.60
C SER A 61 2.84 12.54 -2.39
N LEU A 62 3.28 11.45 -1.76
CA LEU A 62 2.66 10.90 -0.56
C LEU A 62 2.84 11.83 0.66
N MET A 63 4.04 12.36 0.90
CA MET A 63 4.33 13.25 2.02
C MET A 63 3.53 14.54 1.95
N ASN A 64 3.36 15.13 0.76
CA ASN A 64 2.50 16.30 0.60
C ASN A 64 1.03 15.98 0.89
N SER A 65 0.57 14.78 0.53
CA SER A 65 -0.78 14.30 0.89
C SER A 65 -0.98 14.22 2.41
N ILE A 66 0.01 13.68 3.13
CA ILE A 66 -0.02 13.59 4.59
C ILE A 66 0.03 14.99 5.22
N LYS A 67 0.89 15.88 4.72
CA LYS A 67 1.00 17.27 5.20
C LYS A 67 -0.31 18.06 5.04
N ASP A 68 -1.03 17.88 3.93
CA ASP A 68 -2.32 18.55 3.73
C ASP A 68 -3.38 18.08 4.73
N LEU A 69 -3.41 16.78 5.03
CA LEU A 69 -4.29 16.23 6.07
C LEU A 69 -3.90 16.75 7.47
N LEU A 70 -2.60 16.78 7.78
CA LEU A 70 -2.10 17.35 9.04
C LEU A 70 -2.47 18.84 9.18
N ALA A 71 -2.40 19.61 8.08
CA ALA A 71 -2.71 21.03 8.07
C ALA A 71 -4.18 21.35 8.41
N VAL A 72 -5.11 20.43 8.13
CA VAL A 72 -6.52 20.55 8.56
C VAL A 72 -6.79 19.94 9.93
N GLY A 73 -5.77 19.41 10.60
CA GLY A 73 -5.86 18.91 11.98
C GLY A 73 -6.02 17.41 12.12
N ALA A 74 -5.87 16.62 11.04
CA ALA A 74 -5.83 15.16 11.15
C ALA A 74 -4.69 14.70 12.07
N LYS A 75 -4.95 13.71 12.93
CA LYS A 75 -4.00 13.29 13.96
C LYS A 75 -3.57 11.84 13.90
N HIS A 76 -4.37 10.95 13.34
CA HIS A 76 -4.10 9.52 13.36
C HIS A 76 -3.92 9.01 11.95
N PHE A 77 -2.76 8.42 11.68
CA PHE A 77 -2.37 7.91 10.37
C PHE A 77 -1.82 6.50 10.50
N LEU A 78 -2.26 5.63 9.60
CA LEU A 78 -1.65 4.33 9.35
C LEU A 78 -1.20 4.29 7.89
N ILE A 79 0.11 4.32 7.69
CA ILE A 79 0.72 4.37 6.36
C ILE A 79 1.27 3.00 6.00
N PHE A 80 0.81 2.44 4.89
CA PHE A 80 1.34 1.18 4.38
C PHE A 80 2.60 1.48 3.56
N ASN A 81 3.66 0.72 3.79
CA ASN A 81 4.79 0.70 2.85
C ASN A 81 4.40 -0.04 1.55
N GLN A 82 5.35 -0.16 0.62
CA GLN A 82 5.09 -0.84 -0.65
C GLN A 82 5.14 -2.36 -0.47
N ILE A 83 4.23 -3.06 -1.14
CA ILE A 83 4.24 -4.53 -1.25
C ILE A 83 5.53 -5.02 -1.93
N PRO A 84 5.93 -6.31 -1.82
CA PRO A 84 7.05 -6.85 -2.56
C PRO A 84 6.70 -6.98 -4.05
N VAL A 85 6.74 -5.87 -4.80
CA VAL A 85 6.21 -5.81 -6.18
C VAL A 85 6.90 -6.80 -7.12
N GLN A 86 8.15 -7.19 -6.85
CA GLN A 86 8.88 -8.22 -7.60
C GLN A 86 8.17 -9.57 -7.65
N THR A 87 7.24 -9.81 -6.71
CA THR A 87 6.49 -11.07 -6.59
C THR A 87 5.18 -11.08 -7.37
N LEU A 88 4.73 -9.92 -7.88
CA LEU A 88 3.48 -9.84 -8.62
C LEU A 88 3.59 -10.66 -9.92
N PRO A 89 2.59 -11.49 -10.27
CA PRO A 89 2.64 -12.28 -11.50
C PRO A 89 2.85 -11.42 -12.77
N TYR A 90 2.33 -10.18 -12.79
CA TYR A 90 2.60 -9.24 -13.88
C TYR A 90 4.08 -8.91 -14.05
N ILE A 91 4.82 -8.74 -12.94
CA ILE A 91 6.20 -8.25 -12.95
C ILE A 91 7.17 -9.29 -13.52
N ASN A 92 6.82 -10.58 -13.45
CA ASN A 92 7.60 -11.68 -14.02
C ASN A 92 7.92 -11.49 -15.51
N ARG A 93 7.05 -10.81 -16.27
CA ARG A 93 7.25 -10.55 -17.71
C ARG A 93 8.49 -9.70 -18.04
N PHE A 94 8.98 -8.93 -17.07
CA PHE A 94 10.11 -8.03 -17.27
C PHE A 94 11.45 -8.73 -17.03
N HIS A 95 11.45 -9.93 -16.41
CA HIS A 95 12.66 -10.69 -16.11
C HIS A 95 13.72 -9.89 -15.32
N GLN A 96 13.29 -8.99 -14.44
CA GLN A 96 14.15 -8.08 -13.67
C GLN A 96 13.87 -8.08 -12.15
N PRO A 97 13.81 -9.25 -11.48
CA PRO A 97 13.40 -9.33 -10.07
C PRO A 97 14.31 -8.50 -9.13
N ILE A 98 15.61 -8.44 -9.40
CA ILE A 98 16.57 -7.67 -8.60
C ILE A 98 16.27 -6.17 -8.67
N PHE A 99 15.99 -5.64 -9.86
CA PHE A 99 15.65 -4.23 -10.04
C PHE A 99 14.41 -3.85 -9.24
N PHE A 100 13.32 -4.62 -9.37
CA PHE A 100 12.08 -4.35 -8.64
C PHE A 100 12.23 -4.52 -7.12
N THR A 101 13.07 -5.45 -6.67
CA THR A 101 13.39 -5.61 -5.25
C THR A 101 14.10 -4.36 -4.73
N LEU A 102 15.17 -3.92 -5.38
CA LEU A 102 15.94 -2.74 -4.97
C LEU A 102 15.08 -1.47 -5.02
N LEU A 103 14.26 -1.32 -6.06
CA LEU A 103 13.35 -0.19 -6.22
C LEU A 103 12.33 -0.10 -5.06
N THR A 104 11.76 -1.23 -4.67
CA THR A 104 10.80 -1.33 -3.57
C THR A 104 11.45 -1.03 -2.23
N LEU A 105 12.59 -1.66 -1.94
CA LEU A 105 13.32 -1.46 -0.69
C LEU A 105 13.82 -0.02 -0.53
N LEU A 106 14.36 0.57 -1.60
CA LEU A 106 14.78 1.97 -1.60
C LEU A 106 13.60 2.90 -1.31
N THR A 107 12.45 2.65 -1.94
CA THR A 107 11.23 3.43 -1.69
C THR A 107 10.78 3.31 -0.23
N ASN A 108 10.72 2.09 0.31
CA ASN A 108 10.30 1.85 1.69
C ASN A 108 11.25 2.52 2.69
N ASN A 109 12.55 2.53 2.41
CA ASN A 109 13.53 3.26 3.22
C ASN A 109 13.31 4.78 3.18
N ILE A 110 13.14 5.36 1.98
CA ILE A 110 12.87 6.80 1.83
C ILE A 110 11.55 7.18 2.52
N LEU A 111 10.52 6.34 2.43
CA LEU A 111 9.25 6.53 3.13
C LEU A 111 9.46 6.60 4.65
N PHE A 112 10.16 5.62 5.21
CA PHE A 112 10.45 5.55 6.65
C PHE A 112 11.15 6.81 7.15
N GLU A 113 12.22 7.25 6.48
CA GLU A 113 12.96 8.46 6.86
C GLU A 113 12.11 9.73 6.80
N ASN A 114 11.25 9.86 5.77
CA ASN A 114 10.37 11.02 5.64
C ASN A 114 9.26 11.02 6.70
N LEU A 115 8.66 9.87 7.01
CA LEU A 115 7.65 9.77 8.07
C LEU A 115 8.25 10.05 9.45
N ASN A 116 9.48 9.61 9.72
CA ASN A 116 10.20 9.96 10.95
C ASN A 116 10.40 11.47 11.09
N THR A 117 10.77 12.14 9.99
CA THR A 117 10.91 13.59 9.94
C THR A 117 9.56 14.29 10.19
N ILE A 118 8.48 13.86 9.53
CA ILE A 118 7.15 14.44 9.72
C ILE A 118 6.65 14.23 11.16
N GLN A 119 6.82 13.04 11.72
CA GLN A 119 6.40 12.76 13.11
C GLN A 119 7.08 13.68 14.13
N LYS A 120 8.35 14.04 13.90
CA LYS A 120 9.07 15.04 14.74
C LYS A 120 8.49 16.45 14.59
N SER A 121 8.05 16.83 13.39
CA SER A 121 7.41 18.13 13.14
C SER A 121 5.97 18.23 13.68
N TYR A 122 5.29 17.09 13.83
CA TYR A 122 3.90 17.02 14.31
C TYR A 122 3.77 16.12 15.55
N PRO A 123 4.38 16.50 16.69
CA PRO A 123 4.49 15.64 17.88
C PRO A 123 3.16 15.30 18.54
N THR A 124 2.08 16.03 18.23
CA THR A 124 0.71 15.77 18.72
C THR A 124 -0.09 14.84 17.83
N SER A 125 0.47 14.41 16.70
CA SER A 125 -0.08 13.41 15.79
C SER A 125 0.56 12.04 16.05
N SER A 126 -0.12 10.98 15.63
CA SER A 126 0.37 9.61 15.60
C SER A 126 0.42 9.14 14.15
N ILE A 127 1.64 8.96 13.65
CA ILE A 127 1.92 8.49 12.30
C ILE A 127 2.63 7.15 12.42
N GLN A 128 1.89 6.07 12.12
CA GLN A 128 2.40 4.71 12.20
C GLN A 128 2.60 4.13 10.82
N ILE A 129 3.60 3.25 10.70
CA ILE A 129 3.87 2.51 9.47
C ILE A 129 3.41 1.07 9.67
N PHE A 130 2.65 0.55 8.72
CA PHE A 130 2.37 -0.87 8.60
C PHE A 130 3.28 -1.49 7.54
N ASP A 131 4.09 -2.46 7.96
CA ASP A 131 5.03 -3.17 7.08
C ASP A 131 4.33 -4.29 6.29
N ILE A 132 3.56 -3.88 5.29
CA ILE A 132 2.89 -4.80 4.37
C ILE A 132 3.91 -5.58 3.52
N TYR A 133 5.10 -5.01 3.26
CA TYR A 133 6.18 -5.70 2.55
C TYR A 133 6.54 -7.03 3.24
N SER A 134 6.86 -6.96 4.52
CA SER A 134 7.27 -8.14 5.30
C SER A 134 6.13 -9.12 5.48
N LEU A 135 4.90 -8.65 5.74
CA LEU A 135 3.74 -9.52 5.86
C LEU A 135 3.49 -10.32 4.57
N LEU A 136 3.45 -9.65 3.42
CA LEU A 136 3.22 -10.34 2.14
C LEU A 136 4.38 -11.27 1.78
N THR A 137 5.63 -10.89 2.09
CA THR A 137 6.78 -11.77 1.90
C THR A 137 6.63 -13.07 2.70
N LYS A 138 6.18 -13.00 3.96
CA LYS A 138 5.89 -14.17 4.80
C LYS A 138 4.74 -15.00 4.23
N ILE A 139 3.66 -14.37 3.76
CA ILE A 139 2.51 -15.08 3.15
C ILE A 139 2.93 -15.82 1.87
N ILE A 140 3.69 -15.18 1.00
CA ILE A 140 4.17 -15.75 -0.27
C ILE A 140 5.16 -16.91 -0.01
N ALA A 141 6.00 -16.78 1.02
CA ALA A 141 6.85 -17.88 1.51
C ALA A 141 6.05 -18.98 2.24
N ASN A 142 4.71 -18.86 2.30
CA ASN A 142 3.79 -19.76 2.98
C ASN A 142 4.08 -19.92 4.49
N GLN A 143 4.56 -18.85 5.12
CA GLN A 143 4.91 -18.77 6.55
C GLN A 143 3.80 -18.14 7.40
N SER A 144 2.62 -17.86 6.83
CA SER A 144 1.42 -17.41 7.57
C SER A 144 0.66 -18.56 8.24
N PRO A 145 -0.25 -18.29 9.20
CA PRO A 145 -1.13 -19.31 9.79
C PRO A 145 -2.01 -20.01 8.74
N ILE A 146 -2.59 -19.24 7.82
CA ILE A 146 -3.27 -19.78 6.65
C ILE A 146 -2.20 -20.22 5.63
N LYS A 147 -2.33 -21.46 5.14
CA LYS A 147 -1.46 -22.01 4.10
C LYS A 147 -2.14 -22.02 2.75
N PHE A 148 -1.43 -21.52 1.74
CA PHE A 148 -1.86 -21.49 0.35
C PHE A 148 -1.17 -22.62 -0.41
N SER A 149 -1.87 -23.28 -1.33
CA SER A 149 -1.26 -24.30 -2.19
C SER A 149 -0.58 -23.69 -3.43
N ASN A 150 -0.94 -22.44 -3.77
CA ASN A 150 -0.28 -21.70 -4.84
C ASN A 150 0.02 -20.25 -4.39
N THR A 151 1.30 -19.94 -4.24
CA THR A 151 1.79 -18.62 -3.84
C THR A 151 2.47 -17.85 -4.98
N ILE A 152 2.48 -18.42 -6.19
CA ILE A 152 3.27 -17.93 -7.33
C ILE A 152 2.35 -17.52 -8.49
N ASP A 153 1.44 -18.41 -8.88
CA ASP A 153 0.51 -18.17 -9.99
C ASP A 153 -0.74 -17.43 -9.53
N ARG A 154 -1.46 -16.91 -10.53
CA ARG A 154 -2.78 -16.29 -10.36
C ARG A 154 -3.91 -17.31 -10.51
N CYS A 155 -4.95 -17.16 -9.71
CA CYS A 155 -6.17 -17.97 -9.83
C CYS A 155 -6.91 -17.70 -11.15
N TRP A 156 -7.06 -16.43 -11.55
CA TRP A 156 -7.77 -16.07 -12.77
C TRP A 156 -6.81 -15.99 -13.95
N LYS A 157 -7.02 -16.85 -14.95
CA LYS A 157 -6.32 -16.68 -16.23
C LYS A 157 -6.99 -15.54 -16.98
N GLN A 158 -6.16 -14.61 -17.44
CA GLN A 158 -6.61 -13.45 -18.18
C GLN A 158 -6.02 -13.51 -19.59
N PHE A 159 -6.81 -13.15 -20.60
CA PHE A 159 -6.34 -13.03 -21.98
C PHE A 159 -5.46 -11.80 -22.17
N ASN A 160 -5.81 -10.72 -21.47
CA ASN A 160 -5.05 -9.48 -21.37
C ASN A 160 -5.11 -9.00 -19.90
N THR A 161 -4.81 -7.73 -19.60
CA THR A 161 -4.84 -7.23 -18.22
C THR A 161 -6.23 -6.92 -17.66
N THR A 162 -7.30 -6.99 -18.47
CA THR A 162 -8.68 -6.61 -18.08
C THR A 162 -9.72 -7.71 -18.29
N THR A 163 -9.42 -8.72 -19.12
CA THR A 163 -10.38 -9.74 -19.55
C THR A 163 -10.02 -11.09 -18.97
N VAL A 164 -10.84 -11.57 -18.03
CA VAL A 164 -10.74 -12.91 -17.46
C VAL A 164 -11.32 -13.93 -18.44
N ILE A 165 -10.59 -15.02 -18.68
CA ILE A 165 -11.01 -16.11 -19.57
C ILE A 165 -11.27 -17.42 -18.83
N GLU A 166 -10.68 -17.59 -17.65
CA GLU A 166 -10.86 -18.80 -16.84
C GLU A 166 -10.69 -18.44 -15.36
N LEU A 167 -11.63 -18.91 -14.53
CA LEU A 167 -11.54 -18.84 -13.08
C LEU A 167 -10.99 -20.16 -12.56
N CYS A 168 -10.05 -20.14 -11.61
CA CYS A 168 -9.69 -21.35 -10.88
C CYS A 168 -10.88 -21.86 -10.05
N GLN A 169 -10.86 -23.16 -9.72
CA GLN A 169 -11.95 -23.79 -8.95
C GLN A 169 -12.06 -23.26 -7.51
N ASP A 170 -10.92 -22.97 -6.87
CA ASP A 170 -10.88 -22.54 -5.47
C ASP A 170 -9.88 -21.39 -5.27
N PRO A 171 -10.35 -20.12 -5.30
CA PRO A 171 -9.48 -18.95 -5.09
C PRO A 171 -8.92 -18.88 -3.67
N THR A 172 -9.47 -19.61 -2.70
CA THR A 172 -8.98 -19.60 -1.30
C THR A 172 -7.61 -20.25 -1.16
N LYS A 173 -7.19 -21.02 -2.16
CA LYS A 173 -5.90 -21.71 -2.21
C LYS A 173 -4.77 -20.89 -2.81
N TYR A 174 -5.07 -19.70 -3.33
CA TYR A 174 -4.13 -18.83 -4.04
C TYR A 174 -3.79 -17.59 -3.22
N VAL A 175 -2.55 -17.12 -3.34
CA VAL A 175 -2.16 -15.77 -2.87
C VAL A 175 -2.63 -14.70 -3.84
N PHE A 176 -2.49 -14.93 -5.14
CA PHE A 176 -2.83 -13.96 -6.18
C PHE A 176 -4.16 -14.32 -6.88
N ILE A 177 -5.08 -13.36 -6.94
CA ILE A 177 -6.34 -13.55 -7.67
C ILE A 177 -6.11 -13.34 -9.17
N ASP A 178 -5.33 -12.33 -9.54
CA ASP A 178 -4.98 -11.99 -10.92
C ASP A 178 -3.49 -11.58 -11.03
N ASN A 179 -3.13 -10.86 -12.10
CA ASN A 179 -1.75 -10.42 -12.33
C ASN A 179 -1.20 -9.38 -11.34
N PHE A 180 -2.06 -8.72 -10.56
CA PHE A 180 -1.72 -7.56 -9.74
C PHE A 180 -2.22 -7.68 -8.30
N HIS A 181 -3.35 -8.35 -8.10
CA HIS A 181 -4.09 -8.33 -6.86
C HIS A 181 -3.98 -9.65 -6.11
N ILE A 182 -4.10 -9.56 -4.79
CA ILE A 182 -4.12 -10.68 -3.86
C ILE A 182 -5.55 -11.16 -3.61
N THR A 183 -5.71 -12.40 -3.13
CA THR A 183 -7.04 -12.98 -2.86
C THR A 183 -7.66 -12.43 -1.57
N THR A 184 -8.96 -12.67 -1.40
CA THR A 184 -9.70 -12.22 -0.21
C THR A 184 -9.11 -12.77 1.09
N ASN A 185 -8.59 -14.01 1.10
CA ASN A 185 -7.98 -14.61 2.29
C ASN A 185 -6.67 -13.90 2.66
N VAL A 186 -5.91 -13.43 1.67
CA VAL A 186 -4.72 -12.61 1.95
C VAL A 186 -5.13 -11.24 2.47
N HIS A 187 -6.20 -10.64 1.92
CA HIS A 187 -6.77 -9.40 2.48
C HIS A 187 -7.26 -9.58 3.92
N GLU A 188 -7.85 -10.72 4.27
CA GLU A 188 -8.25 -11.04 5.65
C GLU A 188 -7.05 -11.08 6.60
N LEU A 189 -5.95 -11.75 6.21
CA LEU A 189 -4.70 -11.74 6.99
C LEU A 189 -4.14 -10.32 7.20
N ILE A 190 -4.27 -9.45 6.18
CA ILE A 190 -3.87 -8.04 6.31
C ILE A 190 -4.79 -7.31 7.30
N ALA A 191 -6.11 -7.53 7.21
CA ALA A 191 -7.09 -6.91 8.09
C ALA A 191 -6.90 -7.33 9.56
N GLU A 192 -6.56 -8.60 9.80
CA GLU A 192 -6.18 -9.12 11.12
C GLU A 192 -4.89 -8.47 11.62
N ALA A 193 -3.86 -8.39 10.76
CA ALA A 193 -2.56 -7.84 11.11
C ALA A 193 -2.60 -6.34 11.46
N ILE A 194 -3.56 -5.58 10.95
CA ILE A 194 -3.72 -4.16 11.32
C ILE A 194 -4.55 -3.93 12.59
N GLN A 195 -5.23 -4.93 13.15
CA GLN A 195 -6.06 -4.76 14.35
C GLN A 195 -5.35 -4.06 15.53
N PRO A 196 -4.07 -4.35 15.84
CA PRO A 196 -3.35 -3.66 16.91
C PRO A 196 -3.27 -2.14 16.70
N PHE A 197 -3.22 -1.68 15.45
CA PHE A 197 -3.17 -0.25 15.10
C PHE A 197 -4.51 0.46 15.27
N LEU A 198 -5.63 -0.29 15.32
CA LEU A 198 -6.99 0.26 15.45
C LEU A 198 -7.39 0.53 16.91
N SER A 199 -6.75 -0.13 17.87
CA SER A 199 -7.06 -0.05 19.30
C SER A 199 -6.37 1.11 20.03
N PHE A 200 -5.72 2.01 19.29
CA PHE A 200 -4.78 2.98 19.81
C PHE A 200 -5.43 4.16 20.56
N LYS A 201 -5.01 4.40 21.80
CA LYS A 201 -5.48 5.50 22.68
C LYS A 201 -4.44 6.61 22.99
N GLY A 202 -3.29 6.65 22.31
CA GLY A 202 -2.25 7.67 22.53
C GLY A 202 -0.85 7.14 22.27
N ALA A 203 0.07 8.02 21.86
CA ALA A 203 1.33 7.68 21.16
C ALA A 203 2.44 7.03 22.02
N PRO A 204 2.93 5.81 21.70
CA PRO A 204 4.30 5.38 21.94
C PRO A 204 5.17 5.52 20.68
N PRO A 205 6.50 5.55 20.82
CA PRO A 205 7.43 5.76 19.70
C PRO A 205 7.39 4.63 18.67
N LEU A 206 7.82 4.95 17.45
CA LEU A 206 8.01 4.01 16.35
C LEU A 206 8.80 2.78 16.81
N ARG A 207 8.17 1.60 16.77
CA ARG A 207 8.83 0.32 16.96
C ARG A 207 9.28 -0.22 15.61
N ASN A 208 10.56 -0.52 15.55
CA ASN A 208 11.20 -1.22 14.44
C ASN A 208 11.33 -2.69 14.86
N ASP A 209 10.21 -3.36 15.10
CA ASP A 209 10.24 -4.74 15.55
C ASP A 209 10.24 -5.65 14.31
N LEU A 210 11.42 -5.73 13.69
CA LEU A 210 11.82 -6.82 12.80
C LEU A 210 11.89 -8.11 13.62
N LEU A 211 10.85 -8.94 13.54
CA LEU A 211 10.86 -10.39 13.75
C LEU A 211 9.90 -11.04 12.74
#